data_AF-R9KPU7-F1
#
_entry.id   AF-R9KPU7-F1
#
_cell.length_a   1.000
_cell.length_b   1.000
_cell.length_c   1.000
_cell.angle_alpha   90.00
_cell.angle_beta   90.00
_cell.angle_gamma   90.00
#
_symmetry.space_group_name_H-M   'P 1'
#
loop_
_entity.id
_entity.type
_entity.pdbx_description
1 polymer ?
#
loop_
_entity_poly.entity_id
_entity_poly.type
_entity_poly.pdbx_seq_one_letter_code
_entity_poly.pdbx_strand_id
1 'polypeptide(L)'
;MSRNINELHPRLQEKVSELQKLCENNGLIIGIGECLRTVAEQEELYAQGRDKPGNIVTNARGTSYSSQHQWGIAFDFYRNDGTGAYNESGNFFERVGSLAKSIGLGWGGDWTSIKDRPHLYLPDWGSTATKLKNQYGTPEKFMKTWGDSGNETHAPTHTSDNRRTYLKRGDKGQNVKDMQLMLIGCGYSCGKSGADGIFGSGTEKALLKFQRDNGLKEDGLYGNASKAKLEKVYSNRTQIEKADYKVGSTYTLQTEMKVRECAGTTYRAKKHSDLTEDGRKHDADRDGCLDKGTKVTCKEVKKVGDDTWIRTPSGWIAAVYDGKVYVK
;
A
#
# COMPACT_ATOMS: atom_id res chain seq x y z
N MET A 1 23.86 -7.66 -16.92
CA MET A 1 22.56 -7.75 -16.25
C MET A 1 21.63 -6.69 -16.82
N SER A 2 20.42 -7.10 -17.19
CA SER A 2 19.45 -6.22 -17.83
C SER A 2 18.96 -5.14 -16.86
N ARG A 3 18.71 -3.93 -17.39
CA ARG A 3 17.98 -2.85 -16.68
C ARG A 3 16.57 -2.66 -17.24
N ASN A 4 16.16 -3.55 -18.15
CA ASN A 4 14.92 -3.43 -18.87
C ASN A 4 13.76 -3.90 -18.00
N ILE A 5 12.92 -2.97 -17.56
CA ILE A 5 11.74 -3.27 -16.75
C ILE A 5 10.75 -4.15 -17.54
N ASN A 6 10.70 -4.02 -18.86
CA ASN A 6 9.74 -4.76 -19.70
C ASN A 6 10.00 -6.28 -19.74
N GLU A 7 11.15 -6.73 -19.26
CA GLU A 7 11.51 -8.15 -19.12
C GLU A 7 11.07 -8.76 -17.78
N LEU A 8 10.55 -7.94 -16.87
CA LEU A 8 10.00 -8.39 -15.60
C LEU A 8 8.57 -8.87 -15.76
N HIS A 9 8.09 -9.63 -14.77
CA HIS A 9 6.69 -10.02 -14.67
C HIS A 9 5.79 -8.77 -14.77
N PRO A 10 4.68 -8.75 -15.54
CA PRO A 10 3.87 -7.54 -15.78
C PRO A 10 3.48 -6.79 -14.50
N ARG A 11 3.03 -7.52 -13.48
CA ARG A 11 2.73 -6.94 -12.16
C ARG A 11 3.92 -6.26 -11.49
N LEU A 12 5.14 -6.76 -11.68
CA LEU A 12 6.34 -6.11 -11.14
C LEU A 12 6.63 -4.81 -11.89
N GLN A 13 6.36 -4.73 -13.19
CA GLN A 13 6.50 -3.51 -13.99
C GLN A 13 5.60 -2.38 -13.43
N GLU A 14 4.35 -2.71 -13.12
CA GLU A 14 3.41 -1.79 -12.46
C GLU A 14 3.94 -1.33 -11.09
N LYS A 15 4.46 -2.27 -10.29
CA LYS A 15 5.01 -1.96 -8.96
C LYS A 15 6.27 -1.12 -9.00
N VAL A 16 7.13 -1.31 -10.00
CA VAL A 16 8.31 -0.45 -10.22
C VAL A 16 7.85 0.99 -10.49
N SER A 17 6.85 1.17 -11.36
CA SER A 17 6.30 2.49 -11.68
C SER A 17 5.63 3.17 -10.48
N GLU A 18 4.90 2.40 -9.68
CA GLU A 18 4.29 2.87 -8.42
C GLU A 18 5.35 3.29 -7.40
N LEU A 19 6.40 2.48 -7.23
CA LEU A 19 7.50 2.76 -6.31
C LEU A 19 8.26 4.03 -6.71
N GLN A 20 8.61 4.19 -7.98
CA GLN A 20 9.33 5.38 -8.46
C GLN A 20 8.58 6.67 -8.10
N LYS A 21 7.27 6.72 -8.36
CA LYS A 21 6.42 7.87 -7.99
C LYS A 21 6.38 8.08 -6.48
N LEU A 22 6.25 7.00 -5.71
CA LEU A 22 6.19 7.07 -4.26
C LEU A 22 7.50 7.57 -3.65
N CYS A 23 8.64 7.11 -4.17
CA CYS A 23 9.97 7.55 -3.78
C CYS A 23 10.21 9.02 -4.14
N GLU A 24 9.86 9.44 -5.36
CA GLU A 24 9.97 10.85 -5.79
C GLU A 24 9.16 11.79 -4.89
N ASN A 25 7.90 11.44 -4.57
CA ASN A 25 7.06 12.19 -3.65
C ASN A 25 7.61 12.28 -2.20
N ASN A 26 8.56 11.42 -1.84
CA ASN A 26 9.21 11.39 -0.53
C ASN A 26 10.67 11.90 -0.59
N GLY A 27 11.08 12.53 -1.70
CA GLY A 27 12.43 13.06 -1.88
C GLY A 27 13.51 11.97 -1.94
N LEU A 28 13.14 10.75 -2.36
CA LEU A 28 14.04 9.62 -2.52
C LEU A 28 14.22 9.35 -4.01
N ILE A 29 15.31 9.84 -4.60
CA ILE A 29 15.57 9.65 -6.03
C ILE A 29 16.23 8.27 -6.22
N ILE A 30 15.51 7.35 -6.85
CA ILE A 30 15.99 5.99 -7.14
C ILE A 30 16.24 5.79 -8.64
N GLY A 31 17.20 4.93 -8.97
CA GLY A 31 17.38 4.35 -10.29
C GLY A 31 17.18 2.83 -10.26
N ILE A 32 16.91 2.22 -11.42
CA ILE A 32 16.76 0.76 -11.55
C ILE A 32 18.09 0.16 -12.00
N GLY A 33 18.63 -0.74 -11.18
CA GLY A 33 19.97 -1.30 -11.32
C GLY A 33 19.98 -2.63 -12.06
N GLU A 34 19.28 -3.64 -11.55
CA GLU A 34 19.25 -4.99 -12.12
C GLU A 34 17.82 -5.52 -12.19
N CYS A 35 17.45 -6.09 -13.34
CA CYS A 35 16.13 -6.65 -13.60
C CYS A 35 16.27 -8.16 -13.87
N LEU A 36 15.92 -8.62 -15.08
CA LEU A 36 16.05 -10.01 -15.47
C LEU A 36 17.53 -10.42 -15.56
N ARG A 37 17.85 -11.59 -15.02
CA ARG A 37 19.20 -12.17 -15.04
C ARG A 37 19.20 -13.52 -15.73
N THR A 38 20.06 -13.70 -16.71
CA THR A 38 20.23 -14.97 -17.42
C THR A 38 21.02 -15.99 -16.59
N VAL A 39 21.01 -17.26 -17.00
CA VAL A 39 21.85 -18.31 -16.39
C VAL A 39 23.34 -17.94 -16.45
N ALA A 40 23.82 -17.48 -17.61
CA ALA A 40 25.22 -17.12 -17.80
C ALA A 40 25.65 -15.97 -16.87
N GLU A 41 24.85 -14.90 -16.79
CA GLU A 41 25.12 -13.77 -15.89
C GLU A 41 25.12 -14.18 -14.42
N GLN A 42 24.23 -15.09 -14.00
CA GLN A 42 24.21 -15.59 -12.63
C GLN A 42 25.44 -16.48 -12.31
N GLU A 43 25.93 -17.27 -13.27
CA GLU A 43 27.18 -18.03 -13.09
C GLU A 43 28.39 -17.09 -13.00
N GLU A 44 28.41 -15.97 -13.74
CA GLU A 44 29.47 -14.97 -13.61
C GLU A 44 29.52 -14.35 -12.21
N LEU A 45 28.36 -14.02 -11.63
CA LEU A 45 28.28 -13.54 -10.24
C LEU A 45 28.69 -14.61 -9.23
N TYR A 46 28.31 -15.87 -9.47
CA TYR A 46 28.71 -16.98 -8.61
C TYR A 46 30.23 -17.19 -8.61
N ALA A 47 30.89 -16.99 -9.75
CA ALA A 47 32.34 -17.11 -9.87
C ALA A 47 33.11 -16.02 -9.10
N GLN A 48 32.49 -14.87 -8.80
CA GLN A 48 33.14 -13.79 -8.05
C GLN A 48 33.45 -14.20 -6.61
N GLY A 49 34.69 -13.94 -6.17
CA GLY A 49 35.21 -14.37 -4.87
C GLY A 49 35.49 -15.87 -4.77
N ARG A 50 35.38 -16.60 -5.88
CA ARG A 50 35.70 -18.04 -5.99
C ARG A 50 36.77 -18.27 -7.05
N ASP A 51 36.39 -18.06 -8.31
CA ASP A 51 37.24 -18.26 -9.50
C ASP A 51 37.67 -16.91 -10.12
N LYS A 52 37.05 -15.80 -9.70
CA LYS A 52 37.39 -14.42 -10.08
C LYS A 52 37.61 -13.56 -8.83
N PRO A 53 38.50 -12.54 -8.86
CA PRO A 53 38.65 -11.59 -7.77
C PRO A 53 37.35 -10.84 -7.44
N GLY A 54 37.15 -10.48 -6.17
CA GLY A 54 36.00 -9.71 -5.69
C GLY A 54 35.31 -10.35 -4.49
N ASN A 55 34.33 -9.65 -3.92
CA ASN A 55 33.53 -10.17 -2.81
C ASN A 55 32.52 -11.20 -3.32
N ILE A 56 32.23 -12.24 -2.52
CA ILE A 56 31.12 -13.15 -2.82
C ILE A 56 29.80 -12.37 -2.67
N VAL A 57 29.09 -12.22 -3.79
CA VAL A 57 27.80 -11.51 -3.85
C VAL A 57 26.61 -12.46 -3.97
N THR A 58 26.84 -13.75 -4.24
CA THR A 58 25.79 -14.75 -4.31
C THR A 58 26.30 -16.16 -3.98
N ASN A 59 25.39 -16.99 -3.46
CA ASN A 59 25.61 -18.42 -3.25
C ASN A 59 24.86 -19.30 -4.28
N ALA A 60 24.09 -18.69 -5.19
CA ALA A 60 23.28 -19.41 -6.17
C ALA A 60 24.04 -19.58 -7.48
N ARG A 61 24.20 -20.84 -7.92
CA ARG A 61 24.59 -21.14 -9.31
C ARG A 61 23.45 -20.76 -10.26
N GLY A 62 23.78 -20.27 -11.45
CA GLY A 62 22.80 -19.94 -12.49
C GLY A 62 21.94 -21.14 -12.88
N THR A 63 22.56 -22.31 -13.02
CA THR A 63 21.87 -23.58 -13.33
C THR A 63 20.93 -24.07 -12.22
N SER A 64 21.03 -23.52 -11.01
CA SER A 64 20.15 -23.88 -9.89
C SER A 64 18.81 -23.14 -9.89
N TYR A 65 18.68 -22.09 -10.73
CA TYR A 65 17.54 -21.17 -10.76
C TYR A 65 17.14 -20.62 -9.38
N SER A 66 18.11 -20.46 -8.48
CA SER A 66 17.82 -20.05 -7.10
C SER A 66 17.78 -18.53 -6.89
N SER A 67 18.20 -17.74 -7.89
CA SER A 67 18.06 -16.29 -7.89
C SER A 67 16.67 -15.87 -8.39
N GLN A 68 15.98 -14.98 -7.66
CA GLN A 68 14.68 -14.45 -8.06
C GLN A 68 14.74 -13.61 -9.35
N HIS A 69 15.89 -13.01 -9.67
CA HIS A 69 16.10 -12.27 -10.92
C HIS A 69 16.00 -13.16 -12.15
N GLN A 70 16.35 -14.45 -12.03
CA GLN A 70 16.21 -15.39 -13.15
C GLN A 70 14.76 -15.65 -13.51
N TRP A 71 13.84 -15.41 -12.58
CA TRP A 71 12.40 -15.60 -12.76
C TRP A 71 11.67 -14.32 -13.15
N GLY A 72 12.37 -13.18 -13.26
CA GLY A 72 11.78 -11.87 -13.57
C GLY A 72 10.78 -11.36 -12.51
N ILE A 73 10.87 -11.86 -11.28
CA ILE A 73 10.02 -11.44 -10.16
C ILE A 73 10.76 -10.57 -9.14
N ALA A 74 11.98 -10.15 -9.45
CA ALA A 74 12.79 -9.27 -8.63
C ALA A 74 13.51 -8.21 -9.46
N PHE A 75 13.84 -7.11 -8.81
CA PHE A 75 14.71 -6.06 -9.34
C PHE A 75 15.50 -5.40 -8.21
N ASP A 76 16.65 -4.85 -8.57
CA ASP A 76 17.48 -4.05 -7.68
C ASP A 76 17.34 -2.57 -8.01
N PHE A 77 17.26 -1.74 -6.98
CA PHE A 77 17.30 -0.29 -7.11
C PHE A 77 18.60 0.28 -6.52
N TYR A 78 18.96 1.49 -6.94
CA TYR A 78 20.09 2.22 -6.38
C TYR A 78 19.72 3.69 -6.12
N ARG A 79 20.52 4.35 -5.28
CA ARG A 79 20.36 5.78 -4.99
C ARG A 79 20.85 6.63 -6.15
N ASN A 80 20.00 7.53 -6.66
CA ASN A 80 20.27 8.29 -7.88
C ASN A 80 20.16 9.82 -7.68
N ASP A 81 20.57 10.31 -6.52
CA ASP A 81 20.59 11.75 -6.18
C ASP A 81 21.98 12.39 -6.32
N GLY A 82 22.93 11.70 -6.96
CA GLY A 82 24.30 12.18 -7.15
C GLY A 82 25.25 11.96 -5.97
N THR A 83 24.78 11.42 -4.84
CA THR A 83 25.62 11.18 -3.64
C THR A 83 26.31 9.82 -3.61
N GLY A 84 26.07 8.98 -4.62
CA GLY A 84 26.62 7.63 -4.76
C GLY A 84 25.55 6.54 -4.67
N ALA A 85 25.65 5.54 -5.56
CA ALA A 85 24.63 4.52 -5.78
C ALA A 85 24.27 3.68 -4.53
N TYR A 86 25.23 3.47 -3.64
CA TYR A 86 25.08 2.66 -2.42
C TYR A 86 25.31 3.48 -1.14
N ASN A 87 25.15 4.81 -1.23
CA ASN A 87 25.30 5.69 -0.09
C ASN A 87 24.06 5.62 0.83
N GLU A 88 24.27 5.14 2.05
CA GLU A 88 23.22 4.93 3.07
C GLU A 88 22.87 6.17 3.90
N SER A 89 23.47 7.33 3.62
CA SER A 89 23.21 8.57 4.37
C SER A 89 21.71 8.88 4.43
N GLY A 90 21.18 9.04 5.64
CA GLY A 90 19.75 9.29 5.87
C GLY A 90 18.87 8.04 5.80
N ASN A 91 19.43 6.84 6.02
CA ASN A 91 18.73 5.55 6.01
C ASN A 91 17.98 5.32 4.68
N PHE A 92 18.65 5.61 3.57
CA PHE A 92 18.03 5.70 2.25
C PHE A 92 17.34 4.38 1.87
N PHE A 93 18.04 3.25 2.00
CA PHE A 93 17.50 1.96 1.58
C PHE A 93 16.42 1.44 2.54
N GLU A 94 16.48 1.70 3.86
CA GLU A 94 15.37 1.39 4.76
C GLU A 94 14.10 2.16 4.40
N ARG A 95 14.24 3.44 4.04
CA ARG A 95 13.10 4.29 3.68
C ARG A 95 12.46 3.81 2.38
N VAL A 96 13.27 3.51 1.36
CA VAL A 96 12.77 2.94 0.10
C VAL A 96 12.15 1.55 0.34
N GLY A 97 12.80 0.67 1.10
CA GLY A 97 12.28 -0.65 1.45
C GLY A 97 10.94 -0.59 2.20
N SER A 98 10.76 0.40 3.08
CA SER A 98 9.48 0.64 3.78
C SER A 98 8.39 1.10 2.82
N LEU A 99 8.71 1.96 1.86
CA LEU A 99 7.77 2.39 0.81
C LEU A 99 7.39 1.22 -0.11
N ALA A 100 8.37 0.43 -0.53
CA ALA A 100 8.17 -0.76 -1.34
C ALA A 100 7.23 -1.79 -0.65
N LYS A 101 7.43 -2.01 0.64
CA LYS A 101 6.52 -2.84 1.44
C LYS A 101 5.11 -2.28 1.50
N SER A 102 4.95 -0.96 1.55
CA SER A 102 3.62 -0.33 1.60
C SER A 102 2.79 -0.55 0.33
N ILE A 103 3.45 -0.83 -0.80
CA ILE A 103 2.79 -1.18 -2.08
C ILE A 103 2.78 -2.69 -2.36
N GLY A 104 3.17 -3.52 -1.39
CA GLY A 104 3.09 -4.99 -1.49
C GLY A 104 4.30 -5.69 -2.11
N LEU A 105 5.47 -5.03 -2.18
CA LEU A 105 6.73 -5.69 -2.51
C LEU A 105 7.39 -6.30 -1.26
N GLY A 106 8.10 -7.40 -1.45
CA GLY A 106 9.07 -7.89 -0.48
C GLY A 106 10.41 -7.16 -0.62
N TRP A 107 11.16 -7.07 0.47
CA TRP A 107 12.45 -6.36 0.51
C TRP A 107 13.57 -7.24 1.07
N GLY A 108 14.70 -7.31 0.37
CA GLY A 108 15.86 -8.11 0.76
C GLY A 108 16.62 -7.57 1.97
N GLY A 109 16.42 -6.30 2.34
CA GLY A 109 16.94 -5.73 3.58
C GLY A 109 16.36 -6.37 4.85
N ASP A 110 15.20 -7.03 4.74
CA ASP A 110 14.57 -7.77 5.85
C ASP A 110 15.11 -9.21 6.01
N TRP A 111 16.01 -9.67 5.12
CA TRP A 111 16.60 -11.01 5.23
C TRP A 111 17.54 -11.12 6.43
N THR A 112 17.74 -12.34 6.94
CA THR A 112 18.65 -12.58 8.08
C THR A 112 20.11 -12.60 7.65
N SER A 113 20.42 -13.21 6.50
CA SER A 113 21.72 -13.20 5.83
C SER A 113 21.57 -13.88 4.45
N ILE A 114 22.24 -13.44 3.37
CA ILE A 114 22.96 -12.16 3.20
C ILE A 114 21.90 -11.07 3.01
N LYS A 115 22.00 -9.94 3.73
CA LYS A 115 21.05 -8.82 3.55
C LYS A 115 21.33 -8.11 2.24
N ASP A 116 20.34 -8.07 1.37
CA ASP A 116 20.43 -7.43 0.07
C ASP A 116 19.49 -6.22 0.02
N ARG A 117 20.04 -5.05 0.33
CA ARG A 117 19.27 -3.82 0.57
C ARG A 117 18.72 -3.18 -0.72
N PRO A 118 19.41 -3.27 -1.87
CA PRO A 118 18.85 -2.96 -3.19
C PRO A 118 17.67 -3.84 -3.63
N HIS A 119 17.55 -5.07 -3.09
CA HIS A 119 16.70 -6.10 -3.67
C HIS A 119 15.23 -5.98 -3.30
N LEU A 120 14.36 -5.94 -4.32
CA LEU A 120 12.90 -5.94 -4.19
C LEU A 120 12.29 -7.05 -5.04
N TYR A 121 11.22 -7.67 -4.54
CA TYR A 121 10.60 -8.82 -5.21
C TYR A 121 9.10 -8.93 -5.00
N LEU A 122 8.44 -9.71 -5.85
CA LEU A 122 7.04 -10.07 -5.65
C LEU A 122 6.93 -11.19 -4.59
N PRO A 123 6.30 -10.95 -3.43
CA PRO A 123 6.38 -11.87 -2.29
C PRO A 123 5.51 -13.13 -2.42
N ASP A 124 4.56 -13.18 -3.35
CA ASP A 124 3.65 -14.32 -3.52
C ASP A 124 4.39 -15.64 -3.79
N TRP A 125 5.47 -15.55 -4.56
CA TRP A 125 6.35 -16.66 -4.89
C TRP A 125 7.40 -16.96 -3.80
N GLY A 126 7.33 -16.25 -2.68
CA GLY A 126 8.21 -16.41 -1.52
C GLY A 126 9.48 -15.56 -1.61
N SER A 127 10.20 -15.46 -0.50
CA SER A 127 11.51 -14.80 -0.40
C SER A 127 12.65 -15.59 -1.05
N THR A 128 12.36 -16.78 -1.60
CA THR A 128 13.31 -17.61 -2.35
C THR A 128 12.62 -18.18 -3.58
N ALA A 129 13.38 -18.58 -4.58
CA ALA A 129 12.85 -19.19 -5.81
C ALA A 129 12.29 -20.62 -5.63
N THR A 130 12.22 -21.15 -4.41
CA THR A 130 11.83 -22.55 -4.14
C THR A 130 10.45 -22.89 -4.69
N LYS A 131 9.45 -22.03 -4.47
CA LYS A 131 8.09 -22.28 -4.98
C LYS A 131 8.07 -22.32 -6.51
N LEU A 132 8.75 -21.38 -7.14
CA LEU A 132 8.84 -21.27 -8.60
C LEU A 132 9.50 -22.51 -9.22
N LYS A 133 10.62 -22.97 -8.65
CA LYS A 133 11.28 -24.22 -9.05
C LYS A 133 10.34 -25.42 -8.94
N ASN A 134 9.64 -25.56 -7.82
CA ASN A 134 8.74 -26.68 -7.60
C ASN A 134 7.53 -26.67 -8.56
N GLN A 135 7.00 -25.49 -8.87
CA GLN A 135 5.79 -25.37 -9.67
C GLN A 135 6.05 -25.37 -11.18
N TYR A 136 7.12 -24.72 -11.64
CA TYR A 136 7.36 -24.50 -13.07
C TYR A 136 8.64 -25.18 -13.57
N GLY A 137 9.54 -25.60 -12.69
CA GLY A 137 10.82 -26.21 -13.04
C GLY A 137 11.86 -25.21 -13.54
N THR A 138 11.54 -24.45 -14.61
CA THR A 138 12.45 -23.48 -15.22
C THR A 138 11.82 -22.09 -15.38
N PRO A 139 12.62 -21.01 -15.40
CA PRO A 139 12.11 -19.67 -15.62
C PRO A 139 11.40 -19.47 -16.96
N GLU A 140 11.85 -20.13 -18.02
CA GLU A 140 11.24 -20.00 -19.36
C GLU A 140 9.81 -20.54 -19.36
N LYS A 141 9.56 -21.63 -18.63
CA LYS A 141 8.22 -22.19 -18.45
C LYS A 141 7.31 -21.23 -17.68
N PHE A 142 7.85 -20.54 -16.68
CA PHE A 142 7.12 -19.53 -15.92
C PHE A 142 6.82 -18.28 -16.77
N MET A 143 7.79 -17.74 -17.50
CA MET A 143 7.62 -16.53 -18.32
C MET A 143 6.62 -16.73 -19.46
N LYS A 144 6.53 -17.95 -20.01
CA LYS A 144 5.50 -18.28 -20.99
C LYS A 144 4.08 -18.10 -20.46
N THR A 145 3.86 -18.15 -19.15
CA THR A 145 2.52 -17.95 -18.57
C THR A 145 2.12 -16.47 -18.50
N TRP A 146 3.01 -15.53 -18.83
CA TRP A 146 2.70 -14.09 -18.74
C TRP A 146 1.85 -13.60 -19.93
N GLY A 147 1.86 -14.33 -21.06
CA GLY A 147 1.21 -13.95 -22.32
C GLY A 147 -0.22 -14.46 -22.54
N ASP A 148 -0.70 -15.44 -21.77
CA ASP A 148 -2.09 -15.93 -21.83
C ASP A 148 -3.07 -15.09 -20.98
N SER A 149 -2.61 -13.94 -20.50
CA SER A 149 -3.28 -13.06 -19.52
C SER A 149 -4.47 -12.26 -20.09
N GLY A 150 -5.28 -12.86 -20.97
CA GLY A 150 -6.64 -12.41 -21.27
C GLY A 150 -7.69 -13.07 -20.37
N ASN A 151 -7.35 -14.18 -19.72
CA ASN A 151 -8.20 -14.88 -18.75
C ASN A 151 -7.30 -15.89 -18.02
N GLU A 152 -7.49 -16.02 -16.70
CA GLU A 152 -6.90 -17.02 -15.80
C GLU A 152 -5.95 -16.47 -14.71
N THR A 153 -6.58 -16.15 -13.58
CA THR A 153 -6.00 -16.00 -12.26
C THR A 153 -5.87 -17.35 -11.55
N HIS A 154 -4.85 -18.18 -11.78
CA HIS A 154 -4.59 -19.42 -10.97
C HIS A 154 -3.13 -19.52 -10.51
N ALA A 155 -2.81 -19.16 -9.26
CA ALA A 155 -2.93 -19.93 -8.00
C ALA A 155 -1.91 -21.10 -7.85
N PRO A 156 -1.24 -21.24 -6.69
CA PRO A 156 -0.41 -22.42 -6.40
C PRO A 156 -1.31 -23.58 -5.92
N THR A 157 -1.03 -24.78 -6.41
CA THR A 157 -1.78 -26.00 -6.10
C THR A 157 -1.28 -26.65 -4.80
N HIS A 158 -2.21 -26.91 -3.88
CA HIS A 158 -2.35 -28.24 -3.31
C HIS A 158 -3.81 -28.68 -3.50
N THR A 159 -3.97 -29.54 -4.51
CA THR A 159 -5.01 -30.57 -4.71
C THR A 159 -6.48 -30.26 -4.38
N SER A 160 -7.25 -30.33 -5.47
CA SER A 160 -8.69 -30.60 -5.61
C SER A 160 -9.68 -29.61 -4.98
N ASP A 161 -10.38 -28.93 -5.90
CA ASP A 161 -11.78 -28.53 -5.86
C ASP A 161 -12.08 -27.02 -5.72
N ASN A 162 -12.69 -26.49 -6.79
CA ASN A 162 -13.37 -25.18 -6.94
C ASN A 162 -12.54 -23.89 -6.72
N ARG A 163 -12.31 -23.15 -7.82
CA ARG A 163 -11.66 -21.82 -7.87
C ARG A 163 -12.53 -20.77 -7.16
N ARG A 164 -12.56 -20.83 -5.83
CA ARG A 164 -13.39 -19.99 -4.96
C ARG A 164 -12.82 -18.57 -4.92
N THR A 165 -13.59 -17.56 -5.32
CA THR A 165 -13.16 -16.14 -5.36
C THR A 165 -13.23 -15.44 -4.00
N TYR A 166 -13.14 -16.19 -2.90
CA TYR A 166 -13.38 -15.66 -1.56
C TYR A 166 -12.69 -16.48 -0.49
N LEU A 167 -12.28 -15.82 0.60
CA LEU A 167 -11.71 -16.48 1.78
C LEU A 167 -12.83 -16.97 2.72
N LYS A 168 -12.59 -18.06 3.43
CA LYS A 168 -13.45 -18.62 4.48
C LYS A 168 -12.63 -19.12 5.66
N ARG A 169 -13.33 -19.45 6.75
CA ARG A 169 -12.77 -20.20 7.87
C ARG A 169 -12.02 -21.45 7.38
N GLY A 170 -10.80 -21.63 7.90
CA GLY A 170 -9.87 -22.69 7.52
C GLY A 170 -8.77 -22.24 6.56
N ASP A 171 -9.00 -21.16 5.81
CA ASP A 171 -7.99 -20.61 4.89
C ASP A 171 -6.82 -20.01 5.66
N LYS A 172 -5.64 -20.00 5.03
CA LYS A 172 -4.41 -19.48 5.62
C LYS A 172 -3.59 -18.73 4.57
N GLY A 173 -2.71 -17.85 5.03
CA GLY A 173 -1.73 -17.15 4.20
C GLY A 173 -1.93 -15.63 4.16
N GLN A 174 -1.19 -14.97 3.27
CA GLN A 174 -1.07 -13.52 3.27
C GLN A 174 -2.42 -12.80 3.05
N ASN A 175 -3.26 -13.31 2.15
CA ASN A 175 -4.59 -12.73 1.90
C ASN A 175 -5.48 -12.71 3.15
N VAL A 176 -5.38 -13.75 4.00
CA VAL A 176 -6.09 -13.80 5.28
C VAL A 176 -5.51 -12.77 6.24
N LYS A 177 -4.17 -12.66 6.29
CA LYS A 177 -3.48 -11.70 7.15
C LYS A 177 -3.82 -10.26 6.79
N ASP A 178 -3.86 -9.92 5.50
CA ASP A 178 -4.20 -8.58 5.02
C ASP A 178 -5.64 -8.22 5.36
N MET A 179 -6.58 -9.15 5.14
CA MET A 179 -7.97 -9.00 5.59
C MET A 179 -8.05 -8.79 7.11
N GLN A 180 -7.34 -9.60 7.91
CA GLN A 180 -7.33 -9.48 9.37
C GLN A 180 -6.78 -8.12 9.82
N LEU A 181 -5.69 -7.63 9.22
CA LEU A 181 -5.13 -6.31 9.50
C LEU A 181 -6.15 -5.20 9.21
N MET A 182 -6.83 -5.26 8.06
CA MET A 182 -7.86 -4.29 7.71
C MET A 182 -9.07 -4.36 8.65
N LEU A 183 -9.54 -5.57 9.01
CA LEU A 183 -10.62 -5.75 9.97
C LEU A 183 -10.26 -5.16 11.33
N ILE A 184 -9.07 -5.48 11.85
CA ILE A 184 -8.58 -4.96 13.13
C ILE A 184 -8.46 -3.44 13.08
N GLY A 185 -7.89 -2.88 12.01
CA GLY A 185 -7.80 -1.43 11.81
C GLY A 185 -9.17 -0.76 11.71
N CYS A 186 -10.17 -1.46 11.17
CA CYS A 186 -11.57 -1.02 11.17
C CYS A 186 -12.30 -1.25 12.51
N GLY A 187 -11.62 -1.75 13.56
CA GLY A 187 -12.19 -1.98 14.89
C GLY A 187 -12.83 -3.35 15.10
N TYR A 188 -12.67 -4.27 14.15
CA TYR A 188 -13.19 -5.64 14.22
C TYR A 188 -12.11 -6.60 14.71
N SER A 189 -12.13 -6.93 16.00
CA SER A 189 -11.14 -7.83 16.61
C SER A 189 -11.21 -9.24 16.01
N CYS A 190 -10.08 -9.72 15.45
CA CYS A 190 -9.93 -11.09 14.95
C CYS A 190 -9.61 -12.12 16.05
N GLY A 191 -9.85 -11.79 17.32
CA GLY A 191 -9.52 -12.64 18.47
C GLY A 191 -8.12 -12.39 19.03
N LYS A 192 -7.69 -13.21 20.00
CA LYS A 192 -6.45 -13.01 20.77
C LYS A 192 -5.18 -12.99 19.91
N SER A 193 -5.15 -13.79 18.84
CA SER A 193 -3.97 -13.91 17.95
C SER A 193 -3.82 -12.73 16.97
N GLY A 194 -4.84 -11.88 16.83
CA GLY A 194 -4.80 -10.75 15.90
C GLY A 194 -4.70 -11.19 14.42
N ALA A 195 -3.76 -10.58 13.68
CA ALA A 195 -3.52 -10.87 12.27
C ALA A 195 -2.41 -11.93 12.10
N ASP A 196 -2.75 -13.18 12.42
CA ASP A 196 -1.85 -14.33 12.37
C ASP A 196 -1.81 -15.03 10.99
N GLY A 197 -2.63 -14.60 10.03
CA GLY A 197 -2.76 -15.21 8.72
C GLY A 197 -3.53 -16.52 8.71
N ILE A 198 -4.28 -16.85 9.78
CA ILE A 198 -5.12 -18.04 9.89
C ILE A 198 -6.58 -17.60 10.04
N PHE A 199 -7.45 -18.02 9.12
CA PHE A 199 -8.86 -17.68 9.17
C PHE A 199 -9.54 -18.61 10.18
N GLY A 200 -9.36 -18.30 11.46
CA GLY A 200 -9.97 -19.00 12.59
C GLY A 200 -11.34 -18.44 12.97
N SER A 201 -11.89 -18.93 14.08
CA SER A 201 -13.20 -18.50 14.59
C SER A 201 -13.25 -17.02 14.97
N GLY A 202 -12.12 -16.43 15.40
CA GLY A 202 -12.04 -15.00 15.71
C GLY A 202 -12.20 -14.15 14.46
N THR A 203 -11.48 -14.49 13.39
CA THR A 203 -11.57 -13.83 12.09
C THR A 203 -12.96 -13.96 11.45
N GLU A 204 -13.59 -15.13 11.54
CA GLU A 204 -14.95 -15.31 11.02
C GLU A 204 -15.97 -14.43 11.75
N LYS A 205 -15.90 -14.37 13.09
CA LYS A 205 -16.75 -13.48 13.89
C LYS A 205 -16.53 -12.02 13.53
N ALA A 206 -15.27 -11.61 13.34
CA ALA A 206 -14.91 -10.26 12.92
C ALA A 206 -15.51 -9.91 11.56
N LEU A 207 -15.38 -10.82 10.59
CA LEU A 207 -15.90 -10.63 9.24
C LEU A 207 -17.43 -10.59 9.22
N LEU A 208 -18.11 -11.51 9.91
CA LEU A 208 -19.57 -11.52 10.01
C LEU A 208 -20.09 -10.21 10.63
N LYS A 209 -19.43 -9.73 11.68
CA LYS A 209 -19.78 -8.44 12.29
C LYS A 209 -19.54 -7.28 11.32
N PHE A 210 -18.41 -7.27 10.61
CA PHE A 210 -18.14 -6.26 9.59
C PHE A 210 -19.20 -6.27 8.49
N GLN A 211 -19.58 -7.44 7.99
CA GLN A 211 -20.61 -7.60 6.97
C GLN A 211 -21.95 -7.03 7.46
N ARG A 212 -22.40 -7.40 8.66
CA ARG A 212 -23.61 -6.87 9.31
C ARG A 212 -23.62 -5.35 9.38
N ASP A 213 -22.58 -4.79 10.00
CA ASP A 213 -22.48 -3.35 10.26
C ASP A 213 -22.42 -2.53 8.96
N ASN A 214 -22.02 -3.14 7.84
CA ASN A 214 -21.87 -2.49 6.54
C ASN A 214 -22.97 -2.85 5.53
N GLY A 215 -24.05 -3.51 5.97
CA GLY A 215 -25.20 -3.86 5.13
C GLY A 215 -24.88 -4.90 4.04
N LEU A 216 -23.88 -5.75 4.26
CA LEU A 216 -23.51 -6.85 3.38
C LEU A 216 -24.20 -8.14 3.82
N LYS A 217 -24.24 -9.14 2.93
CA LYS A 217 -24.66 -10.50 3.29
C LYS A 217 -23.72 -11.08 4.35
N GLU A 218 -24.29 -11.50 5.48
CA GLU A 218 -23.56 -12.09 6.63
C GLU A 218 -23.26 -13.58 6.40
N ASP A 219 -22.56 -13.90 5.32
CA ASP A 219 -22.24 -15.30 4.98
C ASP A 219 -20.88 -15.77 5.51
N GLY A 220 -20.10 -14.87 6.13
CA GLY A 220 -18.77 -15.20 6.66
C GLY A 220 -17.75 -15.47 5.56
N LEU A 221 -18.04 -15.08 4.32
CA LEU A 221 -17.20 -15.25 3.15
C LEU A 221 -16.57 -13.92 2.78
N TYR A 222 -15.25 -13.86 2.75
CA TYR A 222 -14.53 -12.67 2.30
C TYR A 222 -14.43 -12.66 0.77
N GLY A 223 -15.56 -12.45 0.11
CA GLY A 223 -15.66 -12.30 -1.33
C GLY A 223 -15.55 -10.86 -1.80
N ASN A 224 -15.73 -10.66 -3.11
CA ASN A 224 -15.53 -9.37 -3.78
C ASN A 224 -16.25 -8.20 -3.10
N ALA A 225 -17.51 -8.39 -2.68
CA ALA A 225 -18.29 -7.35 -2.02
C ALA A 225 -17.70 -6.96 -0.64
N SER A 226 -17.36 -7.95 0.18
CA SER A 226 -16.74 -7.73 1.49
C SER A 226 -15.35 -7.11 1.35
N LYS A 227 -14.56 -7.57 0.37
CA LYS A 227 -13.22 -7.03 0.07
C LYS A 227 -13.28 -5.56 -0.33
N ALA A 228 -14.05 -5.23 -1.37
CA ALA A 228 -14.17 -3.86 -1.85
C ALA A 228 -14.68 -2.90 -0.76
N LYS A 229 -15.64 -3.35 0.05
CA LYS A 229 -16.16 -2.55 1.16
C LYS A 229 -15.11 -2.37 2.27
N LEU A 230 -14.40 -3.43 2.64
CA LEU A 230 -13.39 -3.38 3.72
C LEU A 230 -12.21 -2.48 3.34
N GLU A 231 -11.69 -2.61 2.12
CA GLU A 231 -10.62 -1.75 1.60
C GLU A 231 -11.02 -0.28 1.62
N LYS A 232 -12.26 0.04 1.23
CA LYS A 232 -12.79 1.41 1.27
C LYS A 232 -12.90 1.94 2.70
N VAL A 233 -13.48 1.16 3.62
CA VAL A 233 -13.65 1.58 5.03
C VAL A 233 -12.28 1.75 5.70
N TYR A 234 -11.35 0.83 5.46
CA TYR A 234 -10.00 0.89 6.00
C TYR A 234 -9.21 2.10 5.45
N SER A 235 -9.28 2.33 4.14
CA SER A 235 -8.63 3.50 3.52
C SER A 235 -9.18 4.81 4.07
N ASN A 236 -10.50 4.91 4.24
CA ASN A 236 -11.13 6.07 4.86
C ASN A 236 -10.64 6.27 6.29
N ARG A 237 -10.62 5.23 7.12
CA ARG A 237 -10.19 5.32 8.52
C ARG A 237 -8.72 5.69 8.69
N THR A 238 -7.84 5.11 7.88
CA THR A 238 -6.41 5.47 7.89
C THR A 238 -6.15 6.91 7.45
N GLN A 239 -6.98 7.47 6.56
CA GLN A 239 -6.93 8.90 6.21
C GLN A 239 -7.39 9.79 7.37
N ILE A 240 -8.39 9.35 8.15
CA ILE A 240 -8.86 10.06 9.36
C ILE A 240 -7.81 10.06 10.46
N GLU A 241 -7.16 8.92 10.72
CA GLU A 241 -6.11 8.80 11.74
C GLU A 241 -4.87 9.65 11.42
N LYS A 242 -4.61 9.91 10.14
CA LYS A 242 -3.53 10.81 9.68
C LYS A 242 -3.92 12.29 9.70
N ALA A 243 -5.20 12.62 9.74
CA ALA A 243 -5.70 14.00 9.74
C ALA A 243 -5.62 14.62 11.15
N ASP A 244 -4.39 14.87 11.61
CA ASP A 244 -4.09 15.54 12.88
C ASP A 244 -4.04 17.07 12.67
N TYR A 245 -5.21 17.72 12.71
CA TYR A 245 -5.33 19.16 12.54
C TYR A 245 -4.73 19.91 13.73
N LYS A 246 -3.91 20.92 13.45
CA LYS A 246 -3.23 21.76 14.44
C LYS A 246 -3.77 23.17 14.42
N VAL A 247 -4.06 23.70 15.61
CA VAL A 247 -4.41 25.11 15.78
C VAL A 247 -3.24 25.98 15.32
N GLY A 248 -3.54 27.01 14.53
CA GLY A 248 -2.56 27.90 13.89
C GLY A 248 -2.15 27.48 12.48
N SER A 249 -2.30 26.21 12.11
CA SER A 249 -1.98 25.73 10.75
C SER A 249 -3.03 26.15 9.73
N THR A 250 -2.61 26.26 8.48
CA THR A 250 -3.48 26.60 7.34
C THR A 250 -3.70 25.35 6.48
N TYR A 251 -4.96 25.13 6.09
CA TYR A 251 -5.39 23.98 5.31
C TYR A 251 -6.22 24.43 4.11
N THR A 252 -6.28 23.58 3.09
CA THR A 252 -6.98 23.81 1.82
C THR A 252 -8.25 22.97 1.76
N LEU A 253 -9.38 23.63 1.46
CA LEU A 253 -10.66 22.97 1.29
C LEU A 253 -10.65 22.09 0.04
N GLN A 254 -11.02 20.82 0.19
CA GLN A 254 -11.07 19.84 -0.92
C GLN A 254 -12.38 19.90 -1.71
N THR A 255 -13.40 20.55 -1.13
CA THR A 255 -14.71 20.80 -1.72
C THR A 255 -15.24 22.12 -1.15
N GLU A 256 -16.39 22.55 -1.65
CA GLU A 256 -17.12 23.70 -1.10
C GLU A 256 -17.67 23.34 0.29
N MET A 257 -17.43 24.20 1.27
CA MET A 257 -17.69 23.88 2.67
C MET A 257 -18.68 24.82 3.32
N LYS A 258 -19.77 24.22 3.79
CA LYS A 258 -20.77 24.90 4.63
C LYS A 258 -20.17 25.37 5.95
N VAL A 259 -20.21 26.68 6.18
CA VAL A 259 -19.77 27.30 7.43
C VAL A 259 -20.91 27.33 8.44
N ARG A 260 -20.64 26.98 9.70
CA ARG A 260 -21.63 26.88 10.77
C ARG A 260 -21.25 27.68 12.00
N GLU A 261 -22.25 27.99 12.83
CA GLU A 261 -22.04 28.70 14.09
C GLU A 261 -21.27 27.88 15.14
N CYS A 262 -21.47 26.56 15.14
CA CYS A 262 -20.86 25.60 16.06
C CYS A 262 -20.47 24.31 15.32
N ALA A 263 -19.61 23.50 15.95
CA ALA A 263 -19.24 22.18 15.46
C ALA A 263 -20.42 21.22 15.51
N GLY A 264 -20.86 20.71 14.35
CA GLY A 264 -21.97 19.77 14.21
C GLY A 264 -22.97 20.18 13.14
N THR A 265 -23.61 19.21 12.51
CA THR A 265 -24.54 19.45 11.39
C THR A 265 -25.91 20.00 11.79
N THR A 266 -26.25 19.93 13.08
CA THR A 266 -27.52 20.44 13.63
C THR A 266 -27.52 21.95 13.86
N TYR A 267 -26.35 22.58 13.91
CA TYR A 267 -26.22 24.02 14.10
C TYR A 267 -26.48 24.81 12.82
N ARG A 268 -26.99 26.04 12.96
CA ARG A 268 -27.34 26.92 11.85
C ARG A 268 -26.16 27.09 10.89
N ALA A 269 -26.44 26.95 9.60
CA ALA A 269 -25.52 27.34 8.54
C ALA A 269 -25.49 28.86 8.42
N LYS A 270 -24.28 29.40 8.30
CA LYS A 270 -24.07 30.83 8.09
C LYS A 270 -24.47 31.23 6.68
N LYS A 271 -24.92 32.46 6.53
CA LYS A 271 -25.13 33.12 5.23
C LYS A 271 -23.89 33.92 4.86
N HIS A 272 -23.76 34.34 3.60
CA HIS A 272 -22.70 35.23 3.13
C HIS A 272 -22.44 36.43 4.06
N SER A 273 -23.51 37.08 4.53
CA SER A 273 -23.43 38.22 5.45
C SER A 273 -22.80 37.90 6.80
N ASP A 274 -22.84 36.63 7.23
CA ASP A 274 -22.36 36.16 8.54
C ASP A 274 -20.87 35.75 8.51
N LEU A 275 -20.27 35.69 7.32
CA LEU A 275 -18.85 35.41 7.11
C LEU A 275 -18.01 36.65 7.43
N THR A 276 -16.71 36.47 7.68
CA THR A 276 -15.78 37.60 7.79
C THR A 276 -15.66 38.31 6.43
N GLU A 277 -15.13 39.53 6.43
CA GLU A 277 -14.86 40.25 5.19
C GLU A 277 -13.98 39.46 4.22
N ASP A 278 -12.97 38.77 4.74
CA ASP A 278 -12.11 37.89 3.95
C ASP A 278 -12.86 36.64 3.48
N GLY A 279 -13.65 36.01 4.36
CA GLY A 279 -14.45 34.83 4.00
C GLY A 279 -15.45 35.10 2.87
N ARG A 280 -16.04 36.30 2.82
CA ARG A 280 -16.93 36.71 1.71
C ARG A 280 -16.25 36.78 0.35
N LYS A 281 -14.92 36.92 0.28
CA LYS A 281 -14.17 36.88 -0.98
C LYS A 281 -14.03 35.45 -1.53
N HIS A 282 -14.29 34.46 -0.69
CA HIS A 282 -14.19 33.03 -0.96
C HIS A 282 -15.56 32.34 -0.96
N ASP A 283 -16.61 33.10 -1.24
CA ASP A 283 -18.01 32.68 -1.29
C ASP A 283 -18.62 33.34 -2.54
N ALA A 284 -18.24 32.83 -3.71
CA ALA A 284 -18.47 33.49 -5.00
C ALA A 284 -19.97 33.59 -5.35
N ASP A 285 -20.75 32.57 -5.00
CA ASP A 285 -22.19 32.50 -5.25
C ASP A 285 -23.04 33.08 -4.11
N ARG A 286 -22.39 33.48 -3.00
CA ARG A 286 -22.98 34.15 -1.83
C ARG A 286 -23.97 33.27 -1.08
N ASP A 287 -23.77 31.97 -1.07
CA ASP A 287 -24.61 31.02 -0.36
C ASP A 287 -24.20 30.84 1.12
N GLY A 288 -23.03 31.38 1.52
CA GLY A 288 -22.47 31.26 2.87
C GLY A 288 -21.53 30.07 3.07
N CYS A 289 -21.20 29.34 1.99
CA CYS A 289 -20.17 28.33 1.96
C CYS A 289 -18.82 28.94 1.52
N LEU A 290 -17.72 28.28 1.89
CA LEU A 290 -16.40 28.64 1.39
C LEU A 290 -16.06 27.76 0.19
N ASP A 291 -15.65 28.40 -0.90
CA ASP A 291 -15.31 27.77 -2.18
C ASP A 291 -14.21 26.71 -2.02
N LYS A 292 -14.28 25.66 -2.86
CA LYS A 292 -13.20 24.67 -2.97
C LYS A 292 -11.87 25.36 -3.28
N GLY A 293 -10.79 24.90 -2.65
CA GLY A 293 -9.44 25.46 -2.82
C GLY A 293 -9.14 26.65 -1.90
N THR A 294 -10.13 27.16 -1.17
CA THR A 294 -9.92 28.18 -0.15
C THR A 294 -8.93 27.69 0.91
N LYS A 295 -8.01 28.56 1.31
CA LYS A 295 -7.06 28.31 2.40
C LYS A 295 -7.62 28.88 3.69
N VAL A 296 -7.79 28.03 4.69
CA VAL A 296 -8.36 28.40 5.99
C VAL A 296 -7.38 28.12 7.12
N THR A 297 -7.20 29.09 8.00
CA THR A 297 -6.44 28.87 9.24
C THR A 297 -7.33 28.18 10.27
N CYS A 298 -6.84 27.07 10.83
CA CYS A 298 -7.48 26.38 11.93
C CYS A 298 -7.30 27.17 13.23
N LYS A 299 -8.37 27.75 13.77
CA LYS A 299 -8.39 28.47 15.04
C LYS A 299 -8.71 27.56 16.23
N GLU A 300 -9.41 26.46 16.00
CA GLU A 300 -9.83 25.51 17.03
C GLU A 300 -10.14 24.17 16.37
N VAL A 301 -9.94 23.05 17.08
CA VAL A 301 -10.32 21.70 16.64
C VAL A 301 -11.26 21.10 17.67
N LYS A 302 -12.38 20.52 17.20
CA LYS A 302 -13.36 19.87 18.07
C LYS A 302 -13.81 18.54 17.47
N LYS A 303 -13.86 17.50 18.31
CA LYS A 303 -14.44 16.20 17.96
C LYS A 303 -15.92 16.18 18.33
N VAL A 304 -16.75 15.68 17.43
CA VAL A 304 -18.19 15.47 17.65
C VAL A 304 -18.51 14.06 17.17
N GLY A 305 -18.58 13.10 18.11
CA GLY A 305 -18.55 11.69 17.74
C GLY A 305 -17.25 11.32 17.04
N ASP A 306 -17.34 10.66 15.89
CA ASP A 306 -16.20 10.32 15.04
C ASP A 306 -15.77 11.46 14.10
N ASP A 307 -16.55 12.53 14.02
CA ASP A 307 -16.30 13.66 13.14
C ASP A 307 -15.30 14.65 13.75
N THR A 308 -14.52 15.29 12.89
CA THR A 308 -13.57 16.34 13.27
C THR A 308 -13.99 17.65 12.64
N TRP A 309 -14.20 18.65 13.47
CA TRP A 309 -14.55 19.99 13.05
C TRP A 309 -13.39 20.94 13.34
N ILE A 310 -13.14 21.86 12.42
CA ILE A 310 -12.20 22.96 12.67
C ILE A 310 -12.94 24.28 12.60
N ARG A 311 -12.54 25.21 13.46
CA ARG A 311 -13.01 26.59 13.42
C ARG A 311 -12.10 27.41 12.52
N THR A 312 -12.65 27.99 11.47
CA THR A 312 -12.01 29.01 10.64
C THR A 312 -12.35 30.40 11.18
N PRO A 313 -11.76 31.49 10.66
CA PRO A 313 -12.20 32.85 11.00
C PRO A 313 -13.70 33.09 10.76
N SER A 314 -14.27 32.48 9.72
CA SER A 314 -15.69 32.65 9.37
C SER A 314 -16.64 31.75 10.16
N GLY A 315 -16.16 30.64 10.72
CA GLY A 315 -16.98 29.74 11.55
C GLY A 315 -16.50 28.30 11.48
N TRP A 316 -17.34 27.36 11.93
CA TRP A 316 -17.01 25.94 11.99
C TRP A 316 -17.27 25.25 10.65
N ILE A 317 -16.33 24.40 10.23
CA ILE A 317 -16.48 23.51 9.07
C ILE A 317 -16.11 22.08 9.46
N ALA A 318 -16.70 21.12 8.76
CA ALA A 318 -16.39 19.71 8.91
C ALA A 318 -15.06 19.36 8.23
N ALA A 319 -13.99 19.17 9.00
CA ALA A 319 -12.71 18.76 8.44
C ALA A 319 -12.69 17.26 8.12
N VAL A 320 -13.29 16.46 9.00
CA VAL A 320 -13.63 15.05 8.79
C VAL A 320 -15.09 14.86 9.10
N TYR A 321 -15.85 14.27 8.19
CA TYR A 321 -17.27 13.98 8.39
C TYR A 321 -17.70 12.71 7.67
N ASP A 322 -18.44 11.83 8.35
CA ASP A 322 -18.92 10.56 7.81
C ASP A 322 -17.80 9.75 7.13
N GLY A 323 -16.67 9.65 7.84
CA GLY A 323 -15.51 8.89 7.39
C GLY A 323 -14.71 9.51 6.23
N LYS A 324 -14.98 10.75 5.82
CA LYS A 324 -14.30 11.43 4.71
C LYS A 324 -13.55 12.67 5.19
N VAL A 325 -12.39 12.92 4.57
CA VAL A 325 -11.55 14.10 4.81
C VAL A 325 -11.88 15.19 3.79
N TYR A 326 -12.27 16.37 4.26
CA TYR A 326 -12.68 17.51 3.42
C TYR A 326 -11.68 18.67 3.42
N VAL A 327 -10.68 18.62 4.30
CA VAL A 327 -9.70 19.68 4.50
C VAL A 327 -8.30 19.06 4.57
N LYS A 328 -7.32 19.54 3.79
CA LYS A 328 -5.95 19.00 3.74
C LYS A 328 -4.88 20.08 3.81
#